data_AF-A0A2Z5R290-F1
#
_entry.id   AF-A0A2Z5R290-F1
#
_cell.length_a   1.000
_cell.length_b   1.000
_cell.length_c   1.000
_cell.angle_alpha   90.00
_cell.angle_beta   90.00
_cell.angle_gamma   90.00
#
_symmetry.space_group_name_H-M   'P 1'
#
loop_
_entity.id
_entity.type
_entity.pdbx_description
1 polymer ?
#
loop_
_entity_poly.entity_id
_entity_poly.type
_entity_poly.pdbx_seq_one_letter_code
_entity_poly.pdbx_strand_id
1 'polypeptide(L)'
;MIFVAIEPKTKGDQEKMSTAIQKLSAEDPTFTVSLNEETGQTEIGGMGELHLDIIVDRMKREFKVEANVGKPQVAYRETIKKAVEKVDYTHKKQTGGSGQFAKVQVSFEPLPLDGEELYEFEDKVTGGRVPREYIPSVDAGIQDAMKFGILAGYPMVGVKATLIDGAYHDVDSSEMAFKIAGSMVFKEGAKRANPVLLEPLMDVEVRTPRSTWAMLSAT
;
A
#
# COMPACT_ATOMS: atom_id res chain seq x y z
N MET A 1 -24.16 -0.51 -7.51
CA MET A 1 -23.78 -0.67 -6.09
C MET A 1 -22.83 0.47 -5.76
N ILE A 2 -23.08 1.19 -4.67
CA ILE A 2 -22.28 2.34 -4.24
C ILE A 2 -21.70 2.00 -2.87
N PHE A 3 -20.42 2.30 -2.69
CA PHE A 3 -19.73 2.18 -1.41
C PHE A 3 -19.52 3.57 -0.81
N VAL A 4 -19.75 3.69 0.49
CA VAL A 4 -19.44 4.90 1.27
C VAL A 4 -18.66 4.51 2.52
N ALA A 5 -17.71 5.35 2.91
CA ALA A 5 -16.99 5.17 4.15
C ALA A 5 -17.83 5.68 5.32
N ILE A 6 -17.83 4.94 6.43
CA ILE A 6 -18.49 5.31 7.67
C ILE A 6 -17.49 5.33 8.82
N GLU A 7 -17.45 6.44 9.55
CA GLU A 7 -16.54 6.63 10.68
C GLU A 7 -17.33 6.99 11.95
N PRO A 8 -17.14 6.27 13.07
CA PRO A 8 -17.78 6.61 14.34
C PRO A 8 -17.15 7.87 14.93
N LYS A 9 -17.96 8.76 15.53
CA LYS A 9 -17.42 9.96 16.19
C LYS A 9 -16.69 9.64 17.50
N THR A 10 -17.09 8.58 18.20
CA THR A 10 -16.51 8.20 19.50
C THR A 10 -16.27 6.70 19.59
N LYS A 11 -15.39 6.27 20.50
CA LYS A 11 -15.18 4.84 20.79
C LYS A 11 -16.45 4.13 21.27
N GLY A 12 -17.31 4.83 22.02
CA GLY A 12 -18.60 4.28 22.47
C GLY A 12 -19.61 4.12 21.33
N ASP A 13 -19.48 4.90 20.26
CA ASP A 13 -20.28 4.74 19.04
C ASP A 13 -19.76 3.63 18.14
N GLN A 14 -18.48 3.25 18.24
CA GLN A 14 -17.90 2.14 17.47
C GLN A 14 -18.55 0.79 17.83
N GLU A 15 -18.77 0.51 19.11
CA GLU A 15 -19.41 -0.74 19.56
C GLU A 15 -20.89 -0.79 19.18
N LYS A 16 -21.59 0.35 19.29
CA LYS A 16 -22.98 0.48 18.86
C LYS A 16 -23.13 0.37 17.34
N MET A 17 -22.21 0.96 16.59
CA MET A 17 -22.15 0.87 15.13
C MET A 17 -21.95 -0.58 14.69
N SER A 18 -21.03 -1.31 15.31
CA SER A 18 -20.81 -2.73 15.02
C SER A 18 -22.08 -3.56 15.25
N THR A 19 -22.77 -3.33 16.38
CA THR A 19 -24.05 -3.99 16.70
C THR A 19 -25.16 -3.61 15.71
N ALA A 20 -25.23 -2.34 15.31
CA ALA A 20 -26.21 -1.84 14.35
C ALA A 20 -25.99 -2.45 12.95
N ILE A 21 -24.74 -2.48 12.49
CA ILE A 21 -24.34 -3.08 11.21
C ILE A 21 -24.74 -4.56 11.16
N GLN A 22 -24.47 -5.32 12.23
CA GLN A 22 -24.83 -6.75 12.28
C GLN A 22 -26.34 -6.98 12.18
N LYS A 23 -27.16 -6.17 12.86
CA LYS A 23 -28.62 -6.27 12.78
C LYS A 23 -29.14 -5.85 11.40
N LEU A 24 -28.64 -4.74 10.86
CA LEU A 24 -29.05 -4.24 9.55
C LEU A 24 -28.64 -5.18 8.42
N SER A 25 -27.46 -5.82 8.51
CA SER A 25 -27.03 -6.84 7.57
C SER A 25 -27.86 -8.13 7.65
N ALA A 26 -28.41 -8.45 8.83
CA ALA A 26 -29.33 -9.59 8.98
C ALA A 26 -30.73 -9.30 8.43
N GLU A 27 -31.17 -8.03 8.45
CA GLU A 27 -32.45 -7.60 7.87
C GLU A 27 -32.38 -7.44 6.35
N ASP A 28 -31.29 -6.87 5.84
CA ASP A 28 -31.09 -6.61 4.42
C ASP A 28 -29.82 -7.31 3.89
N PRO A 29 -29.96 -8.42 3.15
CA PRO A 29 -28.82 -9.16 2.60
C PRO A 29 -28.10 -8.42 1.46
N THR A 30 -28.63 -7.29 0.97
CA THR A 30 -27.98 -6.47 -0.05
C THR A 30 -27.01 -5.45 0.55
N PHE A 31 -27.05 -5.28 1.88
CA PHE A 31 -26.10 -4.45 2.60
C PHE A 31 -24.80 -5.22 2.84
N THR A 32 -23.71 -4.72 2.24
CA THR A 32 -22.37 -5.30 2.39
C THR A 32 -21.52 -4.39 3.27
N VAL A 33 -20.74 -4.96 4.18
CA VAL A 33 -19.75 -4.19 4.94
C VAL A 33 -18.40 -4.80 4.72
N SER A 34 -17.44 -3.96 4.36
CA SER A 34 -16.03 -4.31 4.21
C SER A 34 -15.20 -3.42 5.12
N LEU A 35 -14.13 -3.97 5.69
CA LEU A 35 -13.12 -3.17 6.37
C LEU A 35 -11.98 -2.98 5.38
N ASN A 36 -11.64 -1.73 5.08
CA ASN A 36 -10.47 -1.44 4.25
C ASN A 36 -9.20 -1.58 5.10
N GLU A 37 -8.38 -2.58 4.83
CA GLU A 37 -7.17 -2.87 5.59
C GLU A 37 -6.08 -1.79 5.42
N GLU A 38 -6.11 -1.03 4.32
CA GLU A 38 -5.10 0.00 4.01
C GLU A 38 -5.40 1.32 4.72
N THR A 39 -6.69 1.68 4.86
CA THR A 39 -7.12 2.94 5.48
C THR A 39 -7.64 2.77 6.90
N GLY A 40 -7.95 1.53 7.30
CA GLY A 40 -8.61 1.21 8.58
C GLY A 40 -10.06 1.69 8.66
N GLN A 41 -10.64 2.13 7.54
CA GLN A 41 -12.01 2.63 7.47
C GLN A 41 -13.00 1.51 7.20
N THR A 42 -14.18 1.61 7.80
CA THR A 42 -15.31 0.72 7.50
C THR A 42 -16.04 1.27 6.27
N GLU A 43 -16.17 0.46 5.24
CA GLU A 43 -16.90 0.77 4.02
C GLU A 43 -18.23 0.03 4.01
N ILE A 44 -19.31 0.76 3.75
CA ILE A 44 -20.66 0.21 3.64
C ILE A 44 -21.13 0.29 2.19
N GLY A 45 -21.55 -0.85 1.65
CA GLY A 45 -22.04 -1.03 0.29
C GLY A 45 -23.56 -1.13 0.26
N GLY A 46 -24.19 -0.33 -0.59
CA GLY A 46 -25.63 -0.33 -0.83
C GLY A 46 -25.97 -0.33 -2.32
N MET A 47 -27.21 -0.70 -2.65
CA MET A 47 -27.68 -0.71 -4.04
C MET A 47 -27.74 0.69 -4.69
N GLY A 48 -27.88 1.75 -3.89
CA GLY A 48 -27.88 3.15 -4.35
C GLY A 48 -27.82 4.16 -3.21
N GLU A 49 -27.73 5.44 -3.55
CA GLU A 49 -27.62 6.56 -2.61
C GLU A 49 -28.79 6.59 -1.60
N LEU A 50 -30.03 6.43 -2.09
CA LEU A 50 -31.23 6.41 -1.25
C LEU A 50 -31.21 5.27 -0.22
N HIS A 51 -30.67 4.09 -0.60
CA HIS A 51 -30.57 2.97 0.32
C HIS A 51 -29.61 3.33 1.48
N LEU A 52 -28.47 3.94 1.15
CA LEU A 52 -27.49 4.36 2.14
C LEU A 52 -28.04 5.46 3.07
N ASP A 53 -28.78 6.44 2.54
CA ASP A 53 -29.43 7.49 3.36
C ASP A 53 -30.42 6.91 4.38
N ILE A 54 -31.25 5.94 3.96
CA ILE A 54 -32.20 5.26 4.85
C ILE A 54 -31.46 4.49 5.95
N ILE A 55 -30.37 3.79 5.61
CA ILE A 55 -29.56 3.05 6.59
C ILE A 55 -28.95 4.01 7.61
N VAL A 56 -28.41 5.15 7.17
CA VAL A 56 -27.82 6.16 8.06
C VAL A 56 -28.87 6.79 8.98
N ASP A 57 -30.07 7.07 8.47
CA ASP A 57 -31.20 7.56 9.29
C ASP A 57 -31.68 6.50 10.30
N ARG A 58 -31.81 5.23 9.90
CA ARG A 58 -32.13 4.11 10.82
C ARG A 58 -31.07 3.94 11.91
N MET A 59 -29.77 3.99 11.57
CA MET A 59 -28.69 3.93 12.55
C MET A 59 -28.76 5.07 13.58
N LYS A 60 -29.08 6.30 13.14
CA LYS A 60 -29.26 7.45 14.03
C LYS A 60 -30.50 7.33 14.91
N ARG A 61 -31.63 6.85 14.39
CA ARG A 61 -32.91 6.78 15.12
C ARG A 61 -33.00 5.57 16.06
N GLU A 62 -32.68 4.38 15.58
CA GLU A 62 -32.85 3.14 16.33
C GLU A 62 -31.70 2.88 17.30
N PHE A 63 -30.45 3.16 16.87
CA PHE A 63 -29.26 2.83 17.64
C PHE A 63 -28.58 4.05 18.29
N LYS A 64 -29.06 5.27 18.00
CA LYS A 64 -28.48 6.54 18.48
C LYS A 64 -26.97 6.63 18.22
N VAL A 65 -26.54 6.14 17.05
CA VAL A 65 -25.13 6.18 16.63
C VAL A 65 -24.90 7.45 15.84
N GLU A 66 -23.95 8.27 16.27
CA GLU A 66 -23.44 9.38 15.46
C GLU A 66 -22.25 8.92 14.62
N ALA A 67 -22.50 8.73 13.33
CA ALA A 67 -21.48 8.39 12.34
C ALA A 67 -21.32 9.50 11.30
N ASN A 68 -20.09 9.72 10.86
CA ASN A 68 -19.79 10.55 9.70
C ASN A 68 -19.77 9.65 8.46
N VAL A 69 -20.41 10.13 7.38
CA VAL A 69 -20.45 9.43 6.10
C VAL A 69 -19.61 10.24 5.12
N GLY A 70 -18.69 9.56 4.44
CA GLY A 70 -17.77 10.16 3.48
C GLY A 70 -17.63 9.32 2.23
N LYS A 71 -16.94 9.88 1.23
CA LYS A 71 -16.50 9.09 0.07
C LYS A 71 -15.40 8.13 0.53
N PRO A 72 -15.41 6.86 0.07
CA PRO A 72 -14.33 5.94 0.38
C PRO A 72 -13.00 6.51 -0.12
N GLN A 73 -11.95 6.35 0.68
CA GLN A 73 -10.61 6.72 0.24
C GLN A 73 -10.16 5.76 -0.85
N VAL A 74 -9.62 6.33 -1.92
CA VAL A 74 -9.03 5.56 -3.00
C VAL A 74 -7.68 5.03 -2.51
N ALA A 75 -7.47 3.72 -2.60
CA ALA A 75 -6.18 3.10 -2.35
C ALA A 75 -5.22 3.45 -3.49
N TYR A 76 -4.55 4.59 -3.36
CA TYR A 76 -3.47 4.96 -4.27
C TYR A 76 -2.27 4.05 -4.02
N ARG A 77 -1.55 3.74 -5.09
CA ARG A 77 -0.25 3.08 -5.01
C ARG A 77 0.79 4.00 -5.62
N GLU A 78 2.06 3.74 -5.31
CA GLU A 78 3.16 4.45 -5.94
C GLU A 78 3.96 3.48 -6.83
N THR A 79 4.53 3.97 -7.91
CA THR A 79 5.49 3.19 -8.70
C THR A 79 6.63 4.07 -9.19
N ILE A 80 7.69 3.46 -9.70
CA ILE A 80 8.80 4.16 -10.32
C ILE A 80 8.61 4.17 -11.84
N LYS A 81 9.02 5.25 -12.52
CA LYS A 81 8.89 5.36 -13.98
C LYS A 81 10.22 5.18 -14.72
N LYS A 82 11.33 5.49 -14.06
CA LYS A 82 12.67 5.42 -14.64
C LYS A 82 13.49 4.33 -13.95
N ALA A 83 14.19 3.54 -14.74
CA ALA A 83 15.25 2.69 -14.21
C ALA A 83 16.37 3.57 -13.62
N VAL A 84 16.84 3.22 -12.44
CA VAL A 84 17.98 3.86 -11.78
C VAL A 84 19.02 2.80 -11.50
N GLU A 85 20.13 2.89 -12.20
CA GLU A 85 21.24 1.98 -12.02
C GLU A 85 22.20 2.48 -10.92
N LYS A 86 22.81 1.52 -10.22
CA LYS A 86 23.95 1.72 -9.31
C LYS A 86 23.70 2.79 -8.24
N VAL A 87 22.62 2.63 -7.47
CA VAL A 87 22.40 3.43 -6.27
C VAL A 87 23.26 2.84 -5.16
N ASP A 88 24.30 3.56 -4.75
CA ASP A 88 25.13 3.17 -3.63
C ASP A 88 24.66 3.86 -2.35
N TYR A 89 24.55 3.08 -1.27
CA TYR A 89 24.31 3.60 0.06
C TYR A 89 25.28 2.97 1.05
N THR A 90 25.89 3.80 1.88
CA THR A 90 26.79 3.36 2.95
C THR A 90 26.22 3.78 4.30
N HIS A 91 25.74 2.82 5.07
CA HIS A 91 25.36 3.03 6.45
C HIS A 91 26.58 2.83 7.35
N LYS A 92 27.04 3.89 8.01
CA LYS A 92 28.09 3.82 9.04
C LYS A 92 27.60 4.53 10.30
N LYS A 93 27.35 3.77 11.37
CA LYS A 93 27.00 4.29 12.69
C LYS A 93 27.89 3.63 13.74
N GLN A 94 28.72 4.44 14.39
CA GLN A 94 29.65 3.97 15.42
C GLN A 94 29.12 4.41 16.78
N THR A 95 28.52 3.47 17.53
CA THR A 95 27.95 3.76 18.85
C THR A 95 28.77 3.03 19.90
N GLY A 96 29.94 3.57 20.26
CA GLY A 96 30.74 3.26 21.47
C GLY A 96 31.17 1.82 21.79
N GLY A 97 30.57 0.80 21.19
CA GLY A 97 30.74 -0.62 21.52
C GLY A 97 30.43 -1.55 20.35
N SER A 98 29.28 -1.40 19.68
CA SER A 98 28.98 -2.11 18.42
C SER A 98 28.93 -1.10 17.27
N GLY A 99 29.84 -1.24 16.29
CA GLY A 99 29.72 -0.55 15.03
C GLY A 99 28.60 -1.15 14.18
N GLN A 100 27.98 -0.32 13.36
CA GLN A 100 27.09 -0.73 12.28
C GLN A 100 27.71 -0.22 10.98
N PHE A 101 28.12 -1.15 10.13
CA PHE A 101 28.64 -0.89 8.81
C PHE A 101 27.93 -1.79 7.80
N ALA A 102 27.31 -1.17 6.80
CA ALA A 102 26.79 -1.87 5.65
C ALA A 102 26.87 -0.96 4.43
N LYS A 103 27.43 -1.47 3.34
CA LYS A 103 27.37 -0.82 2.04
C LYS A 103 26.64 -1.71 1.07
N VAL A 104 25.64 -1.16 0.39
CA VAL A 104 24.85 -1.86 -0.63
C VAL A 104 24.82 -1.03 -1.89
N GLN A 105 24.88 -1.71 -3.03
CA GLN A 105 24.67 -1.12 -4.36
C GLN A 105 23.55 -1.87 -5.06
N VAL A 106 22.44 -1.18 -5.27
CA VAL A 106 21.21 -1.73 -5.85
C VAL A 106 20.85 -0.95 -7.10
N SER A 107 20.34 -1.65 -8.11
CA SER A 107 19.66 -1.04 -9.24
C SER A 107 18.17 -1.28 -9.14
N PHE A 108 17.38 -0.27 -9.49
CA PHE A 108 15.92 -0.32 -9.46
C PHE A 108 15.39 -0.16 -10.87
N GLU A 109 14.49 -1.05 -11.26
CA GLU A 109 13.84 -1.04 -12.56
C GLU A 109 12.32 -1.11 -12.39
N PRO A 110 11.54 -0.35 -13.16
CA PRO A 110 10.08 -0.48 -13.14
C PRO A 110 9.66 -1.81 -13.74
N LEU A 111 8.82 -2.57 -13.04
CA LEU A 111 8.13 -3.74 -13.58
C LEU A 111 6.81 -3.33 -14.23
N PRO A 112 6.35 -4.07 -15.26
CA PRO A 112 5.02 -3.87 -15.80
C PRO A 112 3.97 -4.13 -14.72
N LEU A 113 3.04 -3.18 -14.58
CA LEU A 113 1.98 -3.21 -13.56
C LEU A 113 0.92 -4.31 -13.79
N ASP A 114 0.94 -4.92 -14.99
CA ASP A 114 0.08 -6.03 -15.41
C ASP A 114 0.68 -7.41 -15.10
N GLY A 115 1.87 -7.45 -14.47
CA GLY A 115 2.54 -8.69 -14.10
C GLY A 115 1.93 -9.35 -12.86
N GLU A 116 2.01 -10.69 -12.79
CA GLU A 116 1.61 -11.46 -11.60
C GLU A 116 2.46 -11.10 -10.37
N GLU A 117 3.71 -10.66 -10.57
CA GLU A 117 4.62 -10.24 -9.51
C GLU A 117 4.77 -8.72 -9.47
N LEU A 118 4.33 -8.12 -8.36
CA LEU A 118 4.42 -6.68 -8.09
C LEU A 118 5.77 -6.27 -7.48
N TYR A 119 6.64 -7.22 -7.17
CA TYR A 119 7.98 -7.00 -6.65
C TYR A 119 8.88 -8.17 -7.05
N GLU A 120 10.07 -7.88 -7.59
CA GLU A 120 11.07 -8.90 -7.91
C GLU A 120 12.42 -8.50 -7.31
N PHE A 121 13.07 -9.43 -6.61
CA PHE A 121 14.42 -9.25 -6.07
C PHE A 121 15.41 -10.18 -6.77
N GLU A 122 16.46 -9.61 -7.37
CA GLU A 122 17.49 -10.35 -8.09
C GLU A 122 18.87 -10.14 -7.44
N ASP A 123 19.53 -11.22 -7.05
CA ASP A 123 20.90 -11.20 -6.54
C ASP A 123 21.91 -11.39 -7.69
N LYS A 124 22.75 -10.37 -7.93
CA LYS A 124 23.89 -10.42 -8.85
C LYS A 124 25.23 -10.25 -8.13
N VAL A 125 25.25 -10.36 -6.79
CA VAL A 125 26.49 -10.17 -6.02
C VAL A 125 27.52 -11.21 -6.40
N THR A 126 28.67 -10.74 -6.88
CA THR A 126 29.79 -11.59 -7.30
C THR A 126 30.93 -11.49 -6.28
N GLY A 127 31.53 -12.62 -5.91
CA GLY A 127 32.76 -12.64 -5.11
C GLY A 127 32.60 -12.53 -3.59
N GLY A 128 31.43 -12.83 -3.03
CA GLY A 128 31.24 -12.95 -1.57
C GLY A 128 31.36 -11.64 -0.78
N ARG A 129 31.27 -10.48 -1.47
CA ARG A 129 31.32 -9.14 -0.85
C ARG A 129 30.11 -8.80 0.02
N VAL A 130 29.06 -9.61 -0.08
CA VAL A 130 27.96 -9.65 0.87
C VAL A 130 27.76 -11.12 1.21
N PRO A 131 27.95 -11.53 2.48
CA PRO A 131 27.56 -12.85 2.94
C PRO A 131 26.11 -13.16 2.55
N ARG A 132 25.86 -14.38 2.05
CA ARG A 132 24.52 -14.79 1.61
C ARG A 132 23.47 -14.73 2.72
N GLU A 133 23.90 -14.75 3.96
CA GLU A 133 23.07 -14.60 5.15
C GLU A 133 22.47 -13.18 5.27
N TYR A 134 23.13 -12.15 4.74
CA TYR A 134 22.65 -10.76 4.81
C TYR A 134 21.81 -10.33 3.61
N ILE A 135 21.84 -11.08 2.50
CA ILE A 135 21.01 -10.84 1.32
C ILE A 135 19.51 -10.77 1.67
N PRO A 136 18.91 -11.73 2.41
CA PRO A 136 17.50 -11.63 2.80
C PRO A 136 17.23 -10.45 3.73
N SER A 137 18.20 -10.01 4.54
CA SER A 137 18.06 -8.81 5.37
C SER A 137 17.96 -7.54 4.52
N VAL A 138 18.70 -7.47 3.41
CA VAL A 138 18.61 -6.35 2.45
C VAL A 138 17.25 -6.35 1.76
N ASP A 139 16.79 -7.50 1.25
CA ASP A 139 15.47 -7.65 0.65
C ASP A 139 14.35 -7.22 1.61
N ALA A 140 14.37 -7.71 2.85
CA ALA A 140 13.43 -7.30 3.88
C ALA A 140 13.48 -5.78 4.18
N GLY A 141 14.67 -5.16 4.06
CA GLY A 141 14.84 -3.71 4.18
C GLY A 141 14.19 -2.94 3.04
N ILE A 142 14.31 -3.42 1.81
CA ILE A 142 13.70 -2.83 0.62
C ILE A 142 12.17 -2.97 0.71
N GLN A 143 11.66 -4.17 1.05
CA GLN A 143 10.22 -4.40 1.24
C GLN A 143 9.61 -3.52 2.33
N ASP A 144 10.32 -3.31 3.44
CA ASP A 144 9.87 -2.41 4.51
C ASP A 144 9.80 -0.95 4.04
N ALA A 145 10.78 -0.51 3.24
CA ALA A 145 10.77 0.82 2.66
C ALA A 145 9.69 0.99 1.58
N MET A 146 9.32 -0.07 0.85
CA MET A 146 8.23 -0.04 -0.12
C MET A 146 6.86 0.18 0.52
N LYS A 147 6.65 -0.21 1.78
CA LYS A 147 5.39 0.05 2.50
C LYS A 147 5.12 1.55 2.68
N PHE A 148 6.18 2.36 2.74
CA PHE A 148 6.08 3.80 2.94
C PHE A 148 6.67 4.53 1.72
N GLY A 149 5.82 4.84 0.74
CA GLY A 149 6.18 5.59 -0.45
C GLY A 149 6.75 6.98 -0.16
N ILE A 150 7.40 7.57 -1.18
CA ILE A 150 8.20 8.78 -1.03
C ILE A 150 7.36 10.04 -1.27
N LEU A 151 6.34 9.97 -2.13
CA LEU A 151 5.51 11.13 -2.47
C LEU A 151 4.43 11.36 -1.43
N ALA A 152 3.58 10.35 -1.21
CA ALA A 152 2.37 10.48 -0.42
C ALA A 152 2.29 9.44 0.70
N GLY A 153 3.30 8.58 0.82
CA GLY A 153 3.37 7.54 1.85
C GLY A 153 2.52 6.32 1.52
N TYR A 154 2.12 6.14 0.26
CA TYR A 154 1.38 4.98 -0.19
C TYR A 154 2.32 3.81 -0.52
N PRO A 155 1.85 2.55 -0.46
CA PRO A 155 2.68 1.41 -0.78
C PRO A 155 3.16 1.46 -2.24
N MET A 156 4.46 1.26 -2.45
CA MET A 156 5.08 1.19 -3.76
C MET A 156 4.95 -0.22 -4.35
N VAL A 157 4.56 -0.33 -5.61
CA VAL A 157 4.40 -1.58 -6.37
C VAL A 157 5.05 -1.49 -7.76
N GLY A 158 5.31 -2.65 -8.35
CA GLY A 158 5.91 -2.78 -9.68
C GLY A 158 7.39 -2.39 -9.68
N VAL A 159 8.16 -2.90 -8.72
CA VAL A 159 9.61 -2.59 -8.63
C VAL A 159 10.43 -3.87 -8.70
N LYS A 160 11.41 -3.90 -9.61
CA LYS A 160 12.49 -4.87 -9.62
C LYS A 160 13.72 -4.26 -8.93
N ALA A 161 14.22 -4.94 -7.91
CA ALA A 161 15.44 -4.57 -7.20
C ALA A 161 16.54 -5.58 -7.50
N THR A 162 17.65 -5.13 -8.08
CA THR A 162 18.80 -5.97 -8.38
C THR A 162 19.99 -5.57 -7.52
N LEU A 163 20.42 -6.45 -6.63
CA LEU A 163 21.61 -6.25 -5.80
C LEU A 163 22.86 -6.55 -6.65
N ILE A 164 23.61 -5.49 -7.00
CA ILE A 164 24.78 -5.61 -7.87
C ILE A 164 26.04 -5.89 -7.06
N ASP A 165 26.25 -5.09 -6.01
CA ASP A 165 27.48 -5.12 -5.24
C ASP A 165 27.22 -4.68 -3.79
N GLY A 166 28.19 -4.90 -2.93
CA GLY A 166 28.13 -4.44 -1.56
C GLY A 166 29.49 -4.47 -0.89
N ALA A 167 29.54 -4.02 0.35
CA ALA A 167 30.70 -4.25 1.20
C ALA A 167 30.24 -4.47 2.64
N TYR A 168 30.85 -5.47 3.27
CA TYR A 168 30.72 -5.76 4.68
C TYR A 168 32.05 -5.52 5.40
N HIS A 169 31.98 -5.41 6.72
CA HIS A 169 33.12 -5.31 7.61
C HIS A 169 32.97 -6.40 8.68
N ASP A 170 34.02 -7.18 8.92
CA ASP A 170 33.94 -8.41 9.74
C ASP A 170 33.47 -8.16 11.17
N VAL A 171 33.84 -7.01 11.76
CA VAL A 171 33.55 -6.69 13.17
C VAL A 171 32.36 -5.74 13.33
N ASP A 172 32.05 -4.95 12.31
CA ASP A 172 31.05 -3.87 12.39
C ASP A 172 29.80 -4.14 11.54
N SER A 173 29.77 -5.19 10.71
CA SER A 173 28.58 -5.55 9.96
C SER A 173 27.60 -6.37 10.79
N SER A 174 26.33 -5.99 10.67
CA SER A 174 25.21 -6.66 11.32
C SER A 174 24.03 -6.75 10.36
N GLU A 175 23.16 -7.74 10.56
CA GLU A 175 21.93 -7.92 9.78
C GLU A 175 21.08 -6.65 9.78
N MET A 176 20.99 -5.99 10.94
CA MET A 176 20.25 -4.74 11.09
C MET A 176 20.85 -3.60 10.26
N ALA A 177 22.17 -3.53 10.15
CA ALA A 177 22.83 -2.53 9.31
C ALA A 177 22.50 -2.74 7.83
N PHE A 178 22.50 -3.98 7.36
CA PHE A 178 22.11 -4.34 5.99
C PHE A 178 20.63 -4.06 5.71
N LYS A 179 19.75 -4.34 6.67
CA LYS A 179 18.32 -4.00 6.58
C LYS A 179 18.11 -2.49 6.43
N ILE A 180 18.75 -1.69 7.29
CA ILE A 180 18.67 -0.22 7.23
C ILE A 180 19.26 0.29 5.91
N ALA A 181 20.38 -0.30 5.47
CA ALA A 181 21.00 0.07 4.20
C ALA A 181 20.09 -0.23 3.01
N GLY A 182 19.40 -1.37 3.00
CA GLY A 182 18.38 -1.75 2.02
C GLY A 182 17.20 -0.76 1.98
N SER A 183 16.70 -0.35 3.15
CA SER A 183 15.61 0.64 3.21
C SER A 183 16.02 2.01 2.69
N MET A 184 17.25 2.44 2.98
CA MET A 184 17.74 3.77 2.59
C MET A 184 18.13 3.82 1.11
N VAL A 185 18.78 2.77 0.59
CA VAL A 185 19.12 2.69 -0.84
C VAL A 185 17.86 2.69 -1.70
N PHE A 186 16.79 2.04 -1.24
CA PHE A 186 15.47 2.11 -1.91
C PHE A 186 14.91 3.53 -1.90
N LYS A 187 14.95 4.24 -0.76
CA LYS A 187 14.46 5.62 -0.66
C LYS A 187 15.21 6.58 -1.59
N GLU A 188 16.52 6.45 -1.68
CA GLU A 188 17.32 7.28 -2.60
C GLU A 188 17.09 6.89 -4.07
N GLY A 189 16.99 5.59 -4.35
CA GLY A 189 16.71 5.06 -5.67
C GLY A 189 15.34 5.50 -6.20
N ALA A 190 14.28 5.26 -5.44
CA ALA A 190 12.93 5.61 -5.83
C ALA A 190 12.73 7.14 -5.95
N LYS A 191 13.42 7.97 -5.16
CA LYS A 191 13.40 9.44 -5.34
C LYS A 191 14.01 9.86 -6.69
N ARG A 192 15.07 9.17 -7.14
CA ARG A 192 15.72 9.41 -8.44
C ARG A 192 14.94 8.80 -9.62
N ALA A 193 14.11 7.80 -9.34
CA ALA A 193 13.38 7.01 -10.33
C ALA A 193 12.10 7.68 -10.86
N ASN A 194 11.88 8.96 -10.51
CA ASN A 194 10.67 9.73 -10.85
C ASN A 194 9.40 8.99 -10.42
N PRO A 195 9.12 8.95 -9.10
CA PRO A 195 7.99 8.20 -8.59
C PRO A 195 6.68 8.82 -9.10
N VAL A 196 5.68 7.99 -9.34
CA VAL A 196 4.35 8.40 -9.82
C VAL A 196 3.26 7.71 -9.00
N LEU A 197 2.13 8.38 -8.86
CA LEU A 197 0.94 7.81 -8.23
C LEU A 197 0.16 6.98 -9.26
N LEU A 198 -0.28 5.82 -8.81
CA LEU A 198 -1.17 4.92 -9.52
C LEU A 198 -2.54 4.98 -8.87
N GLU A 199 -3.54 5.18 -9.73
CA GLU A 199 -4.94 5.12 -9.38
C GLU A 199 -5.49 3.75 -9.79
N PRO A 200 -6.37 3.13 -8.99
CA PRO A 200 -7.02 1.89 -9.38
C PRO A 200 -7.94 2.15 -10.58
N LEU A 201 -7.76 1.35 -11.63
CA LEU A 201 -8.64 1.35 -12.79
C LEU A 201 -9.65 0.21 -12.63
N MET A 202 -10.94 0.54 -12.66
CA MET A 202 -12.02 -0.44 -12.55
C MET A 202 -12.64 -0.67 -13.94
N ASP A 203 -12.74 -1.94 -14.34
CA ASP A 203 -13.53 -2.33 -15.51
C ASP A 203 -15.01 -2.38 -15.13
N VAL A 204 -15.82 -1.55 -15.80
CA VAL A 204 -17.24 -1.38 -15.46
C VAL A 204 -18.10 -1.88 -16.63
N GLU A 205 -18.79 -3.00 -16.43
CA GLU A 205 -19.80 -3.49 -17.38
C GLU A 205 -21.17 -2.83 -17.09
N VAL A 206 -21.68 -2.05 -18.05
CA VAL A 206 -23.02 -1.44 -17.97
C VAL A 206 -23.97 -2.16 -18.93
N ARG A 207 -25.03 -2.77 -18.38
CA ARG A 207 -26.11 -3.38 -19.16
C ARG A 207 -27.30 -2.43 -19.23
N THR A 208 -27.68 -2.03 -20.43
CA THR A 208 -28.81 -1.12 -20.66
C THR A 208 -29.61 -1.53 -21.91
N PRO A 209 -30.92 -1.26 -21.98
CA PRO A 209 -31.70 -1.39 -23.20
C PRO A 209 -31.16 -0.50 -24.32
N ARG A 210 -31.31 -0.94 -25.57
CA ARG A 210 -30.76 -0.26 -26.77
C ARG A 210 -31.24 1.19 -26.93
N SER A 211 -32.41 1.54 -26.38
CA SER A 211 -32.99 2.88 -26.40
C SER A 211 -32.17 3.92 -25.64
N THR A 212 -31.43 3.51 -24.60
CA THR A 212 -30.69 4.43 -23.71
C THR A 212 -29.17 4.33 -23.91
N TRP A 213 -28.73 3.39 -24.74
CA TRP A 213 -27.32 3.15 -25.07
C TRP A 213 -26.60 4.41 -25.59
N ALA A 214 -27.26 5.17 -26.48
CA ALA A 214 -26.67 6.37 -27.09
C ALA A 214 -26.41 7.50 -26.09
N MET A 215 -27.11 7.52 -24.95
CA MET A 215 -26.87 8.53 -23.90
C MET A 215 -25.68 8.16 -23.01
N LEU A 216 -25.32 6.88 -22.91
CA LEU A 216 -24.25 6.39 -22.05
C LEU A 216 -22.88 6.37 -22.76
N SER A 217 -22.84 6.24 -24.09
CA SER A 217 -21.59 6.23 -24.85
C SER A 217 -21.04 7.61 -25.23
N ALA A 218 -21.65 8.69 -24.73
CA ALA A 218 -21.37 10.07 -25.13
C ALA A 218 -20.49 10.85 -24.13
N THR A 219 -19.94 10.18 -23.12
CA THR A 219 -19.06 10.78 -22.09
C THR A 219 -17.77 9.98 -22.02
#